data_AF-A0A2S2PMU5-F1
#
_entry.id   AF-A0A2S2PMU5-F1
#
_cell.length_a   1.000
_cell.length_b   1.000
_cell.length_c   1.000
_cell.angle_alpha   90.00
_cell.angle_beta   90.00
_cell.angle_gamma   90.00
#
_symmetry.space_group_name_H-M   'P 1'
#
loop_
_entity.id
_entity.type
_entity.pdbx_description
1 polymer ?
#
loop_
_entity_poly.entity_id
_entity_poly.type
_entity_poly.pdbx_seq_one_letter_code
_entity_poly.pdbx_strand_id
1 'polypeptide(L)'
;MKNFIEKKLKVLLIGRKHLIKMLGKEFDFIKENAQVFFTNDLSKDDPFVLYAAMYSGINTKILTRDLMRGHKFLLHDVHIKSIFQKWLQKHRLGLKIRPGDEVIIKEPIRHLQATQESENGIWHMPYQEFKERGSWSKPDSSPDKWMCIQM
;
A
#
# COMPACT_ATOMS: atom_id res chain seq x y z
N MET A 1 15.17 -2.18 4.72
CA MET A 1 16.03 -0.99 4.67
C MET A 1 17.13 -1.10 3.60
N LYS A 2 17.98 -2.14 3.63
CA LYS A 2 19.05 -2.36 2.62
C LYS A 2 18.61 -2.17 1.16
N ASN A 3 17.49 -2.79 0.77
CA ASN A 3 16.93 -2.63 -0.59
C ASN A 3 16.65 -1.18 -1.00
N PHE A 4 16.24 -0.32 -0.07
CA PHE A 4 15.95 1.09 -0.34
C PHE A 4 17.23 1.93 -0.46
N ILE A 5 18.25 1.58 0.32
CA ILE A 5 19.58 2.20 0.26
C ILE A 5 20.24 1.88 -1.09
N GLU A 6 20.22 0.62 -1.52
CA GLU A 6 20.74 0.18 -2.83
C GLU A 6 20.09 0.95 -3.99
N LYS A 7 18.78 1.20 -3.90
CA LYS A 7 18.00 1.98 -4.86
C LYS A 7 18.14 3.50 -4.71
N LYS A 8 18.96 3.99 -3.77
CA LYS A 8 19.18 5.42 -3.45
C LYS A 8 17.88 6.19 -3.17
N LEU A 9 16.91 5.54 -2.51
CA LEU A 9 15.64 6.17 -2.17
C LEU A 9 15.75 6.96 -0.87
N LYS A 10 15.07 8.12 -0.80
CA LYS A 10 14.85 8.83 0.46
C LYS A 10 13.79 8.10 1.25
N VAL A 11 14.11 7.69 2.48
CA VAL A 11 13.21 6.93 3.35
C VAL A 11 12.83 7.77 4.56
N LEU A 12 11.53 7.83 4.85
CA LEU A 12 10.96 8.38 6.07
C LEU A 12 10.23 7.25 6.82
N LEU A 13 10.71 6.91 8.01
CA LEU A 13 10.05 6.01 8.94
C LEU A 13 9.08 6.81 9.82
N ILE A 14 7.80 6.47 9.73
CA ILE A 14 6.76 6.99 10.62
C ILE A 14 6.27 5.82 11.47
N GLY A 15 6.19 6.02 12.78
CA GLY A 15 5.64 5.03 13.69
C GLY A 15 5.41 5.63 15.07
N ARG A 16 5.24 4.76 16.06
CA ARG A 16 5.09 5.17 17.46
C ARG A 16 6.33 4.84 18.28
N LYS A 17 6.50 5.49 19.42
CA LYS A 17 7.70 5.37 20.28
C LYS A 17 8.01 3.92 20.70
N HIS A 18 7.01 3.07 20.90
CA HIS A 18 7.25 1.65 21.24
C HIS A 18 8.03 0.89 20.15
N LEU A 19 8.00 1.35 18.89
CA LEU A 19 8.76 0.76 17.79
C LEU A 19 10.26 0.80 18.05
N ILE A 20 10.76 1.84 18.73
CA ILE A 20 12.18 1.96 19.10
C ILE A 20 12.58 0.78 19.99
N LYS A 21 11.76 0.47 21.00
CA LYS A 21 12.00 -0.66 21.91
C LYS A 21 11.93 -2.00 21.18
N MET A 22 11.00 -2.14 20.23
CA MET A 22 10.80 -3.36 19.45
C MET A 22 11.98 -3.65 18.51
N LEU A 23 12.52 -2.61 17.86
CA LEU A 23 13.65 -2.74 16.91
C LEU A 23 15.01 -2.85 17.62
N GLY A 24 15.13 -2.35 18.85
CA GLY A 24 16.36 -2.47 19.64
C GLY A 24 17.59 -1.96 18.87
N LYS A 25 18.62 -2.80 18.76
CA LYS A 25 19.88 -2.44 18.07
C LYS A 25 19.72 -2.18 16.57
N GLU A 26 18.69 -2.74 15.92
CA GLU A 26 18.44 -2.47 14.50
C GLU A 26 17.96 -1.04 14.26
N PHE A 27 17.43 -0.38 15.30
CA PHE A 27 16.95 0.98 15.19
C PHE A 27 18.07 1.97 14.85
N ASP A 28 19.27 1.77 15.38
CA ASP A 28 20.42 2.65 15.12
C ASP A 28 20.77 2.66 13.62
N PHE A 29 20.82 1.47 13.02
CA PHE A 29 21.02 1.32 11.57
C PHE A 29 19.93 2.03 10.75
N ILE A 30 18.67 1.96 11.19
CA ILE A 30 17.56 2.65 10.50
C ILE A 30 17.70 4.16 10.64
N LYS A 31 18.02 4.65 11.84
CA LYS A 31 18.16 6.08 12.14
C LYS A 31 19.28 6.74 11.33
N GLU A 32 20.37 6.03 11.06
CA GLU A 32 21.47 6.52 10.23
C GLU A 32 21.11 6.62 8.75
N ASN A 33 20.16 5.81 8.27
CA ASN A 33 19.86 5.67 6.85
C ASN A 33 18.48 6.20 6.43
N ALA A 34 17.66 6.64 7.38
CA ALA A 34 16.31 7.16 7.14
C ALA A 34 16.01 8.37 8.03
N GLN A 35 15.14 9.25 7.54
CA GLN A 35 14.48 10.21 8.42
C GLN A 35 13.47 9.47 9.29
N VAL A 36 13.33 9.87 10.56
CA VAL A 36 12.45 9.17 11.50
C VAL A 36 11.53 10.18 12.19
N PHE A 37 10.24 9.88 12.20
CA PHE A 37 9.22 10.64 12.89
C PHE A 37 8.39 9.70 13.77
N PHE A 38 8.39 9.95 15.08
CA PHE A 38 7.63 9.17 16.04
C PHE A 38 6.50 9.96 16.66
N THR A 39 5.31 9.38 16.62
CA THR A 39 4.15 9.87 17.35
C THR A 39 4.08 9.25 18.74
N ASN A 40 3.21 9.79 19.61
CA ASN A 40 2.97 9.21 20.93
C ASN A 40 2.26 7.84 20.80
N ASP A 41 2.50 6.90 21.71
CA ASP A 41 1.95 5.54 21.61
C ASP A 41 0.42 5.49 21.67
N LEU A 42 -0.20 6.50 22.31
CA LEU A 42 -1.65 6.70 22.38
C LEU A 42 -2.25 7.31 21.10
N SER A 43 -1.42 7.79 20.17
CA SER A 43 -1.87 8.45 18.95
C SER A 43 -1.94 7.48 17.76
N LYS A 44 -2.67 7.88 16.72
CA LYS A 44 -2.69 7.16 15.44
C LYS A 44 -1.58 7.69 14.53
N ASP A 45 -0.77 6.78 14.02
CA ASP A 45 0.35 7.04 13.10
C ASP A 45 -0.08 7.03 11.63
N ASP A 46 -1.13 6.29 11.26
CA ASP A 46 -1.62 6.18 9.87
C ASP A 46 -1.95 7.54 9.20
N PRO A 47 -2.58 8.53 9.89
CA PRO A 47 -2.80 9.84 9.28
C PRO A 47 -1.51 10.56 8.89
N PHE A 48 -0.44 10.40 9.66
CA PHE A 48 0.87 10.99 9.36
C PHE A 48 1.50 10.32 8.15
N VAL A 49 1.36 8.99 8.02
CA VAL A 49 1.80 8.24 6.83
C VAL A 49 1.10 8.74 5.57
N LEU A 50 -0.23 8.87 5.62
CA LEU A 50 -1.02 9.36 4.49
C LEU A 50 -0.64 10.80 4.12
N TYR A 51 -0.55 11.69 5.13
CA TYR A 51 -0.17 13.08 4.93
C TYR A 51 1.22 13.19 4.30
N ALA A 52 2.23 12.54 4.88
CA ALA A 52 3.60 12.59 4.38
C ALA A 52 3.71 12.06 2.95
N ALA A 53 2.98 10.97 2.63
CA ALA A 53 2.99 10.40 1.29
C ALA A 53 2.36 11.32 0.25
N MET A 54 1.23 11.97 0.58
CA MET A 54 0.56 12.90 -0.33
C MET A 54 1.36 14.20 -0.49
N TYR A 55 1.88 14.75 0.60
CA TYR A 55 2.65 15.99 0.62
C TYR A 55 3.99 15.86 -0.11
N SER A 56 4.66 14.71 0.00
CA SER A 56 5.97 14.48 -0.65
C SER A 56 5.88 14.32 -2.18
N GLY A 57 4.67 14.26 -2.73
CA GLY A 57 4.41 14.29 -4.18
C GLY A 57 4.05 12.95 -4.80
N ILE A 58 3.66 13.00 -6.08
CA ILE A 58 2.99 11.91 -6.82
C ILE A 58 3.83 10.64 -7.04
N ASN A 59 5.14 10.69 -6.81
CA ASN A 59 6.01 9.52 -6.95
C ASN A 59 6.27 8.80 -5.63
N THR A 60 5.78 9.35 -4.50
CA THR A 60 6.01 8.79 -3.17
C THR A 60 5.30 7.46 -3.00
N LYS A 61 6.00 6.48 -2.44
CA LYS A 61 5.45 5.15 -2.14
C LYS A 61 5.30 4.98 -0.63
N ILE A 62 4.30 4.20 -0.22
CA ILE A 62 4.11 3.81 1.17
C ILE A 62 4.35 2.31 1.32
N LEU A 63 5.17 1.91 2.29
CA LEU A 63 5.31 0.51 2.67
C LEU A 63 4.55 0.29 3.98
N THR A 64 3.41 -0.39 3.90
CA THR A 64 2.60 -0.73 5.07
C THR A 64 1.91 -2.08 4.88
N ARG A 65 1.69 -2.80 5.99
CA ARG A 65 0.86 -4.01 6.00
C ARG A 65 -0.62 -3.70 6.16
N ASP A 66 -0.96 -2.49 6.61
CA ASP A 66 -2.36 -2.07 6.71
C ASP A 66 -2.94 -1.83 5.30
N LEU A 67 -4.15 -2.34 5.10
CA LEU A 67 -4.93 -2.14 3.89
C LEU A 67 -5.68 -0.79 3.90
N MET A 68 -5.56 -0.02 4.99
CA MET A 68 -6.18 1.29 5.19
C MET A 68 -7.72 1.25 5.11
N ARG A 69 -8.31 0.12 5.53
CA ARG A 69 -9.77 -0.13 5.43
C ARG A 69 -10.58 0.83 6.29
N GLY A 70 -10.11 1.12 7.51
CA GLY A 70 -10.76 2.07 8.40
C GLY A 70 -10.80 3.48 7.80
N HIS A 71 -9.68 3.93 7.21
CA HIS A 71 -9.62 5.22 6.54
C HIS A 71 -10.54 5.29 5.31
N LYS A 72 -10.58 4.22 4.51
CA LYS A 72 -11.53 4.13 3.38
C LYS A 72 -13.00 4.21 3.82
N PHE A 73 -13.33 3.59 4.95
CA PHE A 73 -14.70 3.59 5.48
C PHE A 73 -15.13 4.99 5.97
N LEU A 74 -14.21 5.76 6.54
CA LEU A 74 -14.46 7.12 7.03
C LEU A 74 -14.65 8.15 5.92
N LEU A 75 -14.16 7.87 4.70
CA LEU A 75 -14.53 8.67 3.54
C LEU A 75 -16.03 8.42 3.28
N HIS A 76 -16.88 9.43 3.28
CA HIS A 76 -18.32 9.22 3.03
C HIS A 76 -18.67 9.26 1.54
N ASP A 77 -17.96 10.10 0.78
CA ASP A 77 -18.14 10.30 -0.65
C ASP A 77 -17.60 9.11 -1.49
N VAL A 78 -18.44 8.61 -2.40
CA VAL A 78 -18.12 7.45 -3.27
C VAL A 78 -17.01 7.78 -4.28
N HIS A 79 -16.99 8.99 -4.83
CA HIS A 79 -15.94 9.44 -5.74
C HIS A 79 -14.60 9.54 -5.00
N ILE A 80 -14.58 10.11 -3.80
CA ILE A 80 -13.36 10.21 -2.98
C ILE A 80 -12.86 8.83 -2.56
N LYS A 81 -13.75 7.90 -2.19
CA LYS A 81 -13.38 6.48 -1.94
C LYS A 81 -12.69 5.87 -3.15
N SER A 82 -13.23 6.09 -4.35
CA SER A 82 -12.68 5.57 -5.60
C SER A 82 -11.29 6.15 -5.87
N ILE A 83 -11.11 7.46 -5.72
CA ILE A 83 -9.81 8.13 -5.88
C ILE A 83 -8.80 7.59 -4.87
N PHE A 84 -9.17 7.48 -3.60
CA PHE A 84 -8.30 6.96 -2.55
C PHE A 84 -7.89 5.50 -2.81
N GLN A 85 -8.81 4.66 -3.30
CA GLN A 85 -8.49 3.29 -3.67
C GLN A 85 -7.49 3.22 -4.83
N LYS A 86 -7.68 4.03 -5.88
CA LYS A 86 -6.73 4.12 -7.01
C LYS A 86 -5.37 4.62 -6.54
N TRP A 87 -5.34 5.61 -5.64
CA TRP A 87 -4.11 6.10 -5.04
C TRP A 87 -3.40 5.00 -4.23
N LEU A 88 -4.10 4.32 -3.32
CA LEU A 88 -3.51 3.21 -2.58
C LEU A 88 -2.94 2.13 -3.50
N GLN A 89 -3.65 1.79 -4.57
CA GLN A 89 -3.21 0.79 -5.54
C GLN A 89 -1.91 1.18 -6.25
N LYS A 90 -1.74 2.46 -6.58
CA LYS A 90 -0.55 2.98 -7.29
C LYS A 90 0.62 3.25 -6.35
N HIS A 91 0.37 3.55 -5.08
CA HIS A 91 1.39 4.05 -4.15
C HIS A 91 1.79 3.05 -3.06
N ARG A 92 0.95 2.07 -2.71
CA ARG A 92 1.25 1.08 -1.66
C ARG A 92 2.14 -0.05 -2.18
N LEU A 93 3.32 -0.18 -1.58
CA LEU A 93 4.20 -1.33 -1.74
C LEU A 93 3.67 -2.52 -0.93
N GLY A 94 3.68 -3.70 -1.52
CA GLY A 94 3.33 -4.93 -0.83
C GLY A 94 4.54 -5.51 -0.09
N LEU A 95 4.32 -6.06 1.10
CA LEU A 95 5.33 -6.81 1.85
C LEU A 95 4.95 -8.29 1.89
N LYS A 96 5.85 -9.18 1.45
CA LYS A 96 5.70 -10.62 1.60
C LYS A 96 6.93 -11.19 2.31
N ILE A 97 6.71 -11.89 3.41
CA ILE A 97 7.74 -12.64 4.12
C ILE A 97 7.62 -14.10 3.67
N ARG A 98 8.70 -14.68 3.16
CA ARG A 98 8.79 -16.09 2.76
C ARG A 98 9.39 -16.94 3.88
N PRO A 99 9.23 -18.28 3.84
CA PRO A 99 9.95 -19.18 4.74
C PRO A 99 11.46 -18.89 4.70
N GLY A 100 12.11 -18.81 5.87
CA GLY A 100 13.51 -18.42 6.00
C GLY A 100 13.76 -16.91 6.10
N ASP A 101 12.76 -16.13 6.52
CA ASP A 101 12.83 -14.68 6.78
C ASP A 101 13.23 -13.81 5.57
N GLU A 102 13.08 -14.34 4.36
CA GLU A 102 13.29 -13.57 3.14
C GLU A 102 12.16 -12.54 2.98
N VAL A 103 12.52 -11.26 3.02
CA VAL A 103 11.60 -10.13 2.87
C VAL A 103 11.56 -9.67 1.42
N ILE A 104 10.39 -9.81 0.79
CA ILE A 104 10.14 -9.37 -0.59
C ILE A 104 9.23 -8.14 -0.58
N ILE A 105 9.73 -7.06 -1.19
CA ILE A 105 8.96 -5.85 -1.46
C ILE A 105 8.38 -5.98 -2.87
N LYS A 106 7.05 -5.98 -2.97
CA LYS A 106 6.32 -6.00 -4.22
C LYS A 106 5.99 -4.57 -4.65
N GLU A 107 6.35 -4.25 -5.89
CA GLU A 107 5.94 -3.01 -6.52
C GLU A 107 4.40 -2.93 -6.64
N PRO A 108 3.83 -1.71 -6.65
CA PRO A 108 2.39 -1.53 -6.79
C PRO A 108 1.94 -2.00 -8.18
N ILE A 109 0.68 -2.40 -8.29
CA ILE A 109 0.10 -2.84 -9.56
C ILE A 109 0.16 -1.67 -10.55
N ARG A 110 0.76 -1.91 -11.72
CA ARG A 110 1.04 -0.87 -12.72
C ARG A 110 -0.19 -0.48 -13.56
N HIS A 111 -1.18 -1.36 -13.68
CA HIS A 111 -2.40 -1.12 -14.42
C HIS A 111 -3.58 -0.84 -13.48
N LEU A 112 -4.50 0.02 -13.92
CA LEU A 112 -5.69 0.34 -13.17
C LEU A 112 -6.56 -0.92 -13.01
N GLN A 113 -7.01 -1.21 -11.79
CA GLN A 113 -7.89 -2.35 -11.51
C GLN A 113 -9.35 -1.89 -11.57
N ALA A 114 -9.74 -1.31 -12.70
CA ALA A 114 -11.10 -0.84 -12.97
C ALA A 114 -11.47 -1.16 -14.41
N THR A 115 -12.77 -1.07 -14.72
CA THR A 115 -13.25 -1.17 -16.10
C THR A 115 -12.54 -0.13 -16.96
N GLN A 116 -11.99 -0.57 -18.09
CA GLN A 116 -11.21 0.25 -19.01
C GLN A 116 -11.42 -0.21 -20.45
N GLU A 117 -11.38 0.71 -21.39
CA GLU A 117 -11.43 0.46 -22.82
C GLU A 117 -10.04 0.71 -23.42
N SER A 118 -9.59 -0.18 -24.30
CA SER A 118 -8.33 -0.02 -25.03
C SER A 118 -8.50 0.88 -26.26
N GLU A 119 -7.40 1.36 -26.82
CA GLU A 119 -7.40 2.14 -28.07
C GLU A 119 -8.05 1.40 -29.25
N ASN A 120 -8.09 0.07 -29.20
CA ASN A 120 -8.70 -0.78 -30.21
C ASN A 120 -10.17 -1.11 -29.93
N GLY A 121 -10.83 -0.41 -29.00
CA GLY A 121 -12.24 -0.64 -28.64
C GLY A 121 -12.51 -1.91 -27.83
N ILE A 122 -11.46 -2.60 -27.36
CA ILE A 122 -11.61 -3.79 -26.50
C ILE A 122 -11.88 -3.34 -25.06
N TRP A 123 -12.95 -3.85 -24.47
CA TRP A 123 -13.33 -3.58 -23.08
C TRP A 123 -12.73 -4.61 -22.14
N HIS A 124 -12.11 -4.14 -21.06
CA HIS A 124 -11.59 -4.95 -19.97
C HIS A 124 -12.36 -4.64 -18.69
N MET A 125 -13.14 -5.61 -18.23
CA MET A 125 -13.98 -5.48 -17.03
C MET A 125 -13.46 -6.42 -15.93
N PRO A 126 -12.99 -5.89 -14.80
CA PRO A 126 -12.65 -6.72 -13.66
C PRO A 126 -13.92 -7.26 -13.02
N TYR A 127 -13.91 -8.54 -12.65
CA TYR A 127 -15.02 -9.16 -11.93
C TYR A 127 -14.54 -10.11 -10.84
N GLN A 128 -15.42 -10.37 -9.90
CA GLN A 128 -15.19 -11.33 -8.82
C GLN A 128 -16.27 -12.40 -8.90
N GLU A 129 -15.85 -13.66 -8.98
CA GLU A 129 -16.78 -14.76 -8.83
C GLU A 129 -17.30 -14.82 -7.41
N PHE A 130 -18.54 -15.26 -7.25
CA PHE A 130 -19.13 -15.44 -5.94
C PHE A 130 -18.24 -16.34 -5.09
N LYS A 131 -17.80 -15.83 -3.94
CA LYS A 131 -17.02 -16.60 -2.96
C LYS A 131 -17.94 -16.95 -1.79
N GLU A 132 -17.94 -18.23 -1.40
CA GLU A 132 -18.62 -18.65 -0.18
C GLU A 132 -18.10 -17.88 1.03
N ARG A 133 -19.00 -17.56 1.97
CA ARG A 133 -18.66 -16.86 3.21
C ARG A 133 -17.64 -17.70 3.98
N GLY A 134 -16.42 -17.17 4.15
CA GLY A 134 -15.31 -17.85 4.84
C GLY A 134 -14.14 -18.25 3.94
N SER A 135 -14.27 -18.12 2.61
CA SER A 135 -13.13 -18.27 1.69
C SER A 135 -12.19 -17.07 1.80
N TRP A 136 -11.17 -17.19 2.65
CA TRP A 136 -10.07 -16.23 2.75
C TRP A 136 -9.21 -16.29 1.49
N SER A 137 -9.60 -15.60 0.42
CA SER A 137 -8.76 -15.45 -0.76
C SER A 137 -8.64 -14.00 -1.20
N LYS A 138 -7.44 -13.47 -0.97
CA LYS A 138 -6.84 -12.19 -1.37
C LYS A 138 -7.44 -10.91 -0.74
N PRO A 139 -6.58 -9.89 -0.49
CA PRO A 139 -7.02 -8.64 0.10
C PRO A 139 -7.88 -7.85 -0.90
N ASP A 140 -9.21 -8.05 -0.85
CA ASP A 140 -10.38 -7.16 -1.11
C ASP A 140 -10.28 -5.99 -2.15
N SER A 141 -9.26 -5.95 -2.98
CA SER A 141 -8.91 -4.77 -3.78
C SER A 141 -8.23 -5.10 -5.10
N SER A 142 -7.98 -6.39 -5.38
CA SER A 142 -7.53 -6.87 -6.68
C SER A 142 -8.55 -7.88 -7.21
N PRO A 143 -9.25 -7.63 -8.32
CA PRO A 143 -10.08 -8.61 -9.00
C PRO A 143 -9.28 -9.88 -9.33
N ASP A 144 -9.94 -11.02 -9.18
CA ASP A 144 -9.32 -12.32 -9.46
C ASP A 144 -9.40 -12.69 -10.94
N LYS A 145 -10.37 -12.13 -11.66
CA LYS A 145 -10.63 -12.41 -13.07
C LYS A 145 -10.98 -11.14 -13.84
N TRP A 146 -10.73 -11.18 -15.14
CA TRP A 146 -10.99 -10.11 -16.08
C TRP A 146 -11.78 -10.66 -17.25
N MET A 147 -12.82 -9.94 -17.65
CA MET A 147 -13.58 -10.20 -18.85
C MET A 147 -13.07 -9.27 -19.95
N CYS A 148 -12.73 -9.85 -21.09
CA CYS A 148 -12.33 -9.11 -22.29
C CYS A 148 -13.46 -9.20 -23.31
N ILE A 149 -14.01 -8.06 -23.72
CA ILE A 149 -15.07 -7.99 -24.73
C ILE A 149 -14.50 -7.28 -25.95
N GLN A 150 -14.47 -7.99 -27.06
CA GLN A 150 -14.14 -7.45 -28.38
C GLN A 150 -15.44 -7.44 -29.18
N MET A 151 -15.83 -6.26 -29.66
CA MET A 151 -17.01 -6.06 -30.52
C MET A 151 -16.63 -6.21 -31.99
#